data_AF-A0A9Q5SSY3-F1
#
_entry.id   AF-A0A9Q5SSY3-F1
#
_cell.length_a   1.000
_cell.length_b   1.000
_cell.length_c   1.000
_cell.angle_alpha   90.00
_cell.angle_beta   90.00
_cell.angle_gamma   90.00
#
_symmetry.space_group_name_H-M   'P 1'
#
loop_
_entity.id
_entity.type
_entity.pdbx_description
1 polymer ?
#
loop_
_entity_poly.entity_id
_entity_poly.type
_entity_poly.pdbx_seq_one_letter_code
_entity_poly.pdbx_strand_id
1 'polypeptide(L)'
;MWNLKEFESIYSRYESSGLKVRDFCTNEVINEAKFYYWQKKLRASKLPSASFVPIVPVSNSTTSDLSYTVNTGGTTVPVMLPPEYEILYPSGITLRLKGTVTPEFLKVLIQPAY
;
A
#
# COMPACT_ATOMS: atom_id res chain seq x y z
N MET A 1 21.93 -19.63 -25.59
CA MET A 1 20.93 -19.62 -24.48
C MET A 1 20.85 -18.18 -24.01
N TRP A 2 19.67 -17.54 -23.99
CA TRP A 2 19.61 -16.12 -23.60
C TRP A 2 19.85 -15.97 -22.10
N ASN A 3 20.49 -14.88 -21.69
CA ASN A 3 20.49 -14.41 -20.32
C ASN A 3 19.50 -13.24 -20.14
N LEU A 4 19.26 -12.83 -18.89
CA LEU A 4 18.24 -11.82 -18.57
C LEU A 4 18.60 -10.44 -19.17
N LYS A 5 19.88 -10.07 -19.20
CA LYS A 5 20.38 -8.80 -19.77
C LYS A 5 20.26 -8.77 -21.29
N GLU A 6 20.58 -9.89 -21.96
CA GLU A 6 20.42 -10.04 -23.40
C GLU A 6 18.95 -9.91 -23.81
N PHE A 7 18.04 -10.57 -23.08
CA PHE A 7 16.62 -10.44 -23.34
C PHE A 7 16.10 -9.03 -23.05
N GLU A 8 16.63 -8.34 -22.04
CA GLU A 8 16.26 -6.96 -21.74
C GLU A 8 16.59 -6.02 -22.91
N SER A 9 17.76 -6.17 -23.54
CA SER A 9 18.12 -5.41 -24.74
C SER A 9 17.16 -5.69 -25.92
N ILE A 10 16.82 -6.95 -26.15
CA ILE A 10 15.83 -7.35 -27.17
C ILE A 10 14.46 -6.73 -26.85
N TYR A 11 14.05 -6.77 -25.58
CA TYR A 11 12.77 -6.24 -25.13
C TYR A 11 12.71 -4.71 -25.26
N SER A 12 13.78 -3.97 -24.98
CA SER A 12 13.86 -2.52 -25.23
C SER A 12 13.74 -2.18 -26.72
N ARG A 13 14.33 -3.01 -27.61
CA ARG A 13 14.16 -2.85 -29.05
C ARG A 13 12.72 -3.12 -29.49
N TYR A 14 12.07 -4.13 -28.90
CA TYR A 14 10.64 -4.39 -29.09
C TYR A 14 9.78 -3.18 -28.65
N GLU A 15 9.99 -2.65 -27.45
CA GLU A 15 9.26 -1.48 -26.95
C GLU A 15 9.46 -0.24 -27.84
N SER A 16 10.67 -0.05 -28.35
CA SER A 16 11.00 1.05 -29.27
C SER A 16 10.41 0.87 -30.67
N SER A 17 10.17 -0.38 -31.10
CA SER A 17 9.64 -0.69 -32.43
C SER A 17 8.16 -0.37 -32.59
N GLY A 18 7.38 -0.37 -31.49
CA GLY A 18 5.92 -0.22 -31.52
C GLY A 18 5.17 -1.32 -32.28
N LEU A 19 5.87 -2.38 -32.70
CA LEU A 19 5.28 -3.53 -33.41
C LEU A 19 4.56 -4.46 -32.43
N LYS A 20 3.65 -5.30 -32.96
CA LYS A 20 3.11 -6.42 -32.18
C LYS A 20 4.19 -7.47 -31.99
N VAL A 21 4.11 -8.23 -30.89
CA VAL A 21 5.07 -9.30 -30.56
C VAL A 21 5.29 -10.26 -31.72
N ARG A 22 4.22 -10.64 -32.43
CA ARG A 22 4.25 -11.53 -33.60
C ARG A 22 5.08 -10.97 -34.75
N ASP A 23 4.87 -9.70 -35.10
CA ASP A 23 5.57 -9.04 -36.20
C ASP A 23 7.05 -8.82 -35.82
N PHE A 24 7.32 -8.43 -34.58
CA PHE A 24 8.68 -8.30 -34.05
C PHE A 24 9.42 -9.65 -34.05
N CYS A 25 8.78 -10.71 -33.57
CA CYS A 25 9.37 -12.06 -33.55
C CYS A 25 9.64 -12.58 -34.96
N THR A 26 8.76 -12.28 -35.92
CA THR A 26 8.95 -12.65 -37.33
C THR A 26 10.15 -11.91 -37.94
N ASN A 27 10.26 -10.60 -37.70
CA ASN A 27 11.34 -9.77 -38.23
C ASN A 27 12.72 -10.11 -37.68
N GLU A 28 12.81 -10.41 -36.37
CA GLU A 28 14.07 -10.74 -35.69
C GLU A 28 14.38 -12.25 -35.69
N VAL A 29 13.57 -13.06 -36.38
CA VAL A 29 13.70 -14.53 -36.46
C VAL A 29 13.74 -15.16 -35.05
N ILE A 30 12.88 -14.65 -34.18
CA ILE A 30 12.70 -15.10 -32.81
C ILE A 30 11.50 -16.03 -32.74
N ASN A 31 11.65 -17.16 -32.04
CA ASN A 31 10.51 -18.00 -31.71
C ASN A 31 9.60 -17.30 -30.69
N GLU A 32 8.31 -17.13 -31.02
CA GLU A 32 7.32 -16.46 -30.16
C GLU A 32 7.20 -17.10 -28.76
N ALA A 33 7.19 -18.43 -28.66
CA ALA A 33 7.08 -19.13 -27.38
C ALA A 33 8.29 -18.81 -26.48
N LYS A 34 9.48 -18.71 -27.08
CA LYS A 34 10.70 -18.29 -26.38
C LYS A 34 10.59 -16.84 -25.93
N PHE A 35 10.07 -15.95 -26.76
CA PHE A 35 9.84 -14.54 -26.39
C PHE A 35 8.90 -14.43 -25.18
N TYR A 36 7.74 -15.09 -25.22
CA TYR A 36 6.77 -15.08 -24.11
C TYR A 36 7.34 -15.67 -22.83
N TYR A 37 8.12 -16.76 -22.93
CA TYR A 37 8.81 -17.34 -21.78
C TYR A 37 9.71 -16.31 -21.09
N TRP A 38 10.55 -15.61 -21.86
CA TRP A 38 11.46 -14.62 -21.31
C TRP A 38 10.75 -13.34 -20.85
N GLN A 39 9.68 -12.92 -21.51
CA GLN A 39 8.84 -11.81 -21.06
C GLN A 39 8.23 -12.10 -19.67
N LYS A 40 7.71 -13.31 -19.47
CA LYS A 40 7.21 -13.75 -18.16
C LYS A 40 8.32 -13.71 -17.11
N LYS A 41 9.53 -14.18 -17.47
CA LYS A 41 10.69 -14.19 -16.59
C LYS A 41 11.17 -12.78 -16.21
N LEU A 42 11.18 -11.84 -17.17
CA LEU A 42 11.53 -10.43 -16.95
C LEU A 42 10.51 -9.73 -16.04
N ARG A 43 9.22 -10.03 -16.18
CA ARG A 43 8.19 -9.51 -15.27
C ARG A 43 8.35 -10.05 -13.86
N ALA A 44 8.64 -11.35 -13.73
CA ALA A 44 8.89 -11.97 -12.43
C ALA A 44 10.13 -11.40 -11.73
N SER A 45 11.19 -11.04 -12.48
CA SER A 45 12.38 -10.40 -11.88
C SER A 45 12.18 -8.93 -11.51
N LYS A 46 11.25 -8.23 -12.18
CA LYS A 46 10.90 -6.83 -11.88
C LYS A 46 9.90 -6.71 -10.73
N LEU A 47 9.17 -7.77 -10.41
CA LEU A 47 8.31 -7.75 -9.24
C LEU A 47 9.20 -7.76 -7.99
N PRO A 48 9.08 -6.78 -7.08
CA PRO A 48 9.68 -6.88 -5.76
C PRO A 48 9.28 -8.23 -5.17
N SER A 49 10.23 -8.97 -4.60
CA SER A 49 10.08 -10.36 -4.18
C SER A 49 9.04 -10.55 -3.09
N ALA A 50 7.74 -10.36 -3.36
CA ALA A 50 6.64 -10.35 -2.39
C ALA A 50 7.06 -9.76 -1.02
N SER A 51 7.92 -8.76 -1.03
CA SER A 51 8.42 -8.14 0.19
C SER A 51 7.39 -7.10 0.54
N PHE A 52 6.92 -7.20 1.79
CA PHE A 52 6.00 -6.28 2.41
C PHE A 52 6.35 -4.85 1.98
N VAL A 53 5.49 -4.21 1.18
CA VAL A 53 5.63 -2.80 0.87
C VAL A 53 5.11 -2.06 2.09
N PRO A 54 5.96 -1.44 2.92
CA PRO A 54 5.47 -0.70 4.07
C PRO A 54 4.71 0.49 3.51
N ILE A 55 3.40 0.51 3.73
CA ILE A 55 2.61 1.73 3.54
C ILE A 55 3.05 2.64 4.68
N VAL A 56 3.99 3.52 4.41
CA VAL A 56 4.31 4.61 5.32
C VAL A 56 3.13 5.57 5.25
N PRO A 57 2.35 5.75 6.33
CA PRO A 57 1.39 6.84 6.36
C PRO A 57 2.22 8.11 6.14
N VAL A 58 1.93 8.85 5.07
CA VAL A 58 2.42 10.22 4.97
C VAL A 58 1.80 10.94 6.14
N SER A 59 2.55 11.07 7.24
CA SER A 59 2.27 12.04 8.27
C SER A 59 2.66 13.38 7.69
N ASN A 60 1.78 13.91 6.82
CA ASN A 60 1.61 15.34 6.74
C ASN A 60 1.21 15.77 8.16
N SER A 61 2.22 16.19 8.93
CA SER A 61 2.05 16.97 10.15
C SER A 61 1.36 18.26 9.77
N THR A 62 0.05 18.16 9.62
CA THR A 62 -0.89 19.25 9.65
C THR A 62 -2.06 18.63 10.35
N THR A 63 -2.18 18.96 11.64
CA THR A 63 -3.41 18.92 12.43
C THR A 63 -4.65 18.69 11.55
N SER A 64 -4.98 17.43 11.29
CA SER A 64 -6.01 17.05 10.35
C SER A 64 -7.30 16.91 11.14
N ASP A 65 -7.97 18.05 11.25
CA ASP A 65 -9.40 18.18 11.47
C ASP A 65 -10.10 17.36 10.37
N LEU A 66 -10.31 16.06 10.62
CA LEU A 66 -11.03 15.18 9.70
C LEU A 66 -12.52 15.47 9.82
N SER A 67 -12.95 16.53 9.15
CA SER A 67 -14.35 16.77 8.83
C SER A 67 -14.76 15.84 7.69
N TYR A 68 -15.46 14.76 8.02
CA TYR A 68 -16.19 13.98 7.03
C TYR A 68 -17.44 14.79 6.64
N THR A 69 -17.47 15.27 5.41
CA THR A 69 -18.66 15.96 4.87
C THR A 69 -19.70 14.91 4.46
N VAL A 70 -20.70 14.70 5.32
CA VAL A 70 -21.94 14.06 4.92
C VAL A 70 -22.90 15.16 4.44
N ASN A 71 -23.09 15.25 3.12
CA ASN A 71 -24.11 16.11 2.52
C ASN A 71 -25.49 15.52 2.83
N THR A 72 -26.12 16.01 3.90
CA THR A 72 -27.58 15.93 4.08
C THR A 72 -28.05 17.36 4.28
N GLY A 73 -29.09 17.75 3.54
CA GLY A 73 -29.46 19.15 3.28
C GLY A 73 -29.36 20.10 4.48
N GLY A 74 -28.52 21.13 4.30
CA GLY A 74 -28.66 22.45 4.91
C GLY A 74 -28.84 22.52 6.42
N THR A 75 -27.79 22.26 7.19
CA THR A 75 -27.40 23.00 8.42
C THR A 75 -26.05 22.45 8.87
N THR A 76 -25.00 23.25 8.78
CA THR A 76 -23.64 22.87 9.23
C THR A 76 -23.57 22.96 10.76
N VAL A 77 -23.81 21.84 11.43
CA VAL A 77 -23.49 21.69 12.85
C VAL A 77 -22.18 20.91 12.94
N PRO A 78 -21.12 21.43 13.59
CA PRO A 78 -19.92 20.64 13.84
C PRO A 78 -20.29 19.53 14.81
N VAL A 79 -20.50 18.32 14.27
CA VAL A 79 -20.67 17.12 15.09
C VAL A 79 -19.27 16.74 15.58
N MET A 80 -18.94 17.22 16.78
CA MET A 80 -17.73 16.84 17.50
C MET A 80 -17.78 15.32 17.72
N LEU A 81 -16.95 14.57 17.00
CA LEU A 81 -16.80 13.14 17.26
C LEU A 81 -16.31 12.96 18.70
N PRO A 82 -16.91 12.05 19.48
CA PRO A 82 -16.48 11.81 20.84
C PRO A 82 -15.02 11.31 20.84
N PRO A 83 -14.19 11.76 21.79
CA PRO A 83 -12.80 11.32 21.88
C PRO A 83 -12.73 9.80 22.05
N GLU A 84 -11.78 9.17 21.36
CA GLU A 84 -11.45 7.74 21.50
C GLU A 84 -10.04 7.61 22.10
N TYR A 85 -9.90 6.78 23.13
CA TYR A 85 -8.64 6.54 23.85
C TYR A 85 -8.24 5.07 23.70
N GLU A 86 -6.93 4.82 23.59
CA GLU A 86 -6.37 3.48 23.45
C GLU A 86 -5.26 3.26 24.50
N ILE A 87 -5.35 2.17 25.27
CA ILE A 87 -4.38 1.80 26.31
C ILE A 87 -3.83 0.41 25.98
N LEU A 88 -2.50 0.30 25.85
CA LEU A 88 -1.79 -0.95 25.63
C LEU A 88 -1.16 -1.42 26.95
N TYR A 89 -1.56 -2.60 27.42
CA TYR A 89 -1.00 -3.20 28.62
C TYR A 89 0.25 -4.04 28.30
N PRO A 90 1.18 -4.23 29.26
CA PRO A 90 2.34 -5.10 29.10
C PRO A 90 2.00 -6.56 28.75
N SER A 91 0.79 -7.01 29.10
CA SER A 91 0.25 -8.32 28.72
C SER A 91 -0.12 -8.45 27.24
N GLY A 92 -0.02 -7.36 26.47
CA GLY A 92 -0.43 -7.31 25.07
C GLY A 92 -1.93 -7.06 24.86
N ILE A 93 -2.69 -6.80 25.93
CA ILE A 93 -4.12 -6.46 25.85
C ILE A 93 -4.26 -4.99 25.47
N THR A 94 -5.15 -4.70 24.53
CA THR A 94 -5.51 -3.33 24.12
C THR A 94 -6.92 -2.99 24.60
N LEU A 95 -7.05 -1.90 25.37
CA LEU A 95 -8.31 -1.35 25.83
C LEU A 95 -8.67 -0.10 25.01
N ARG A 96 -9.87 -0.08 24.42
CA ARG A 96 -10.40 1.07 23.65
C ARG A 96 -11.59 1.69 24.37
N LEU A 97 -11.51 2.99 24.65
CA LEU A 97 -12.54 3.76 25.35
C LEU A 97 -13.13 4.80 24.40
N LYS A 98 -14.45 4.94 24.38
CA LYS A 98 -15.15 5.94 23.56
C LYS A 98 -15.92 6.91 24.46
N GLY A 99 -15.89 8.19 24.14
CA GLY A 99 -16.60 9.23 24.89
C GLY A 99 -15.73 9.89 25.95
N THR A 100 -16.33 10.76 26.75
CA THR A 100 -15.59 11.56 27.75
C THR A 100 -15.06 10.69 28.87
N VAL A 101 -13.73 10.58 28.97
CA VAL A 101 -13.03 9.86 30.04
C VAL A 101 -12.48 10.87 31.05
N THR A 102 -12.80 10.71 32.33
CA THR A 102 -12.21 11.55 33.38
C THR A 102 -10.78 11.11 33.72
N PRO A 103 -9.89 12.03 34.12
CA PRO A 103 -8.52 11.70 34.51
C PRO A 103 -8.45 10.65 35.64
N GLU A 104 -9.39 10.68 36.58
CA GLU A 104 -9.47 9.70 37.67
C GLU A 104 -9.76 8.28 37.17
N PHE A 105 -10.66 8.15 36.18
CA PHE A 105 -10.94 6.85 35.57
C PHE A 105 -9.74 6.32 34.80
N LEU A 106 -9.05 7.19 34.06
CA LEU A 106 -7.83 6.83 33.36
C LEU A 106 -6.72 6.38 34.32
N LYS A 107 -6.60 7.04 35.48
CA LYS A 107 -5.66 6.67 36.54
C LYS A 107 -5.91 5.27 37.08
N VAL A 108 -7.17 4.89 37.30
CA VAL A 108 -7.53 3.52 37.71
C VAL A 108 -7.12 2.49 36.66
N LEU A 109 -7.34 2.79 35.38
CA LEU A 109 -7.04 1.86 34.29
C LEU A 109 -5.54 1.64 34.07
N ILE A 110 -4.71 2.65 34.31
CA ILE A 110 -3.26 2.55 34.11
C ILE A 110 -2.49 2.08 35.35
N GLN A 111 -3.14 2.08 36.52
CA GLN A 111 -2.50 1.65 37.75
C GLN A 111 -2.40 0.12 37.78
N PRO A 112 -1.23 -0.44 38.12
CA PRO A 112 -1.12 -1.88 38.37
C PRO A 112 -1.97 -2.23 39.60
N ALA A 113 -2.78 -3.28 39.48
CA ALA A 113 -3.46 -3.86 40.63
C ALA A 113 -2.39 -4.44 41.57
N TYR A 114 -2.27 -3.87 42.76
CA TYR A 114 -1.45 -4.40 43.86
C TYR A 114 -2.29 -5.32 44.75
#